data_AF-A0A942PD41-F1
#
_entry.id   AF-A0A942PD41-F1
#
_cell.length_a   1.000
_cell.length_b   1.000
_cell.length_c   1.000
_cell.angle_alpha   90.00
_cell.angle_beta   90.00
_cell.angle_gamma   90.00
#
_symmetry.space_group_name_H-M   'P 1'
#
loop_
_entity.id
_entity.type
_entity.pdbx_description
1 polymer ?
#
loop_
_entity_poly.entity_id
_entity_poly.type
_entity_poly.pdbx_seq_one_letter_code
_entity_poly.pdbx_strand_id
1 'polypeptide(L)'
;MAAKNQKTTQINPEKYIKTKARSLAVFECIIDSNWKEAGIAQVIVARKHSNGNITAGFYLVDLYCLGVKDSTFLFNNTELEFNSMMDEYIPRKSRLQIDYALAHNIIYAAIDFADNFGFKPEKTFTEITQYILEEDTDEVELIDVECGYNGKPLFIKGPFDDKIKTNRIINQLEQTAGPDNYYVILEDGDMPAKNEAGDEKANKLINEFTELMGKYPDFSDEEYEHFDEILDEFIDEITDPEIYNAYILEMIPQCDFEEPDSTPDYFIGGEDVGSKDMEKLTEMLNQLFQDSDPDKATYFSKLKSLPENVRNTPFAKFVELNLILDDEEKYTQTLDKYYQQHPGFTPIRFRWLINEFARNSNLDHLPENQYHADTFFDGRESIHPIEFSEYLNYCFYFTLIEEDINRIVAFEFMIDELDLEEDIYDQFLSRTKEAKVLFILKTADII
;
A
#
# COMPACT_ATOMS: atom_id res chain seq x y z
N MET A 1 7.25 59.59 -11.18
CA MET A 1 7.38 58.43 -12.09
C MET A 1 6.97 57.21 -11.29
N ALA A 2 5.79 56.64 -11.55
CA ALA A 2 5.33 55.43 -10.89
C ALA A 2 5.80 54.23 -11.71
N ALA A 3 6.64 53.38 -11.11
CA ALA A 3 7.04 52.10 -11.68
C ALA A 3 5.82 51.18 -11.73
N LYS A 4 5.44 50.76 -12.95
CA LYS A 4 4.46 49.69 -13.15
C LYS A 4 5.10 48.37 -12.73
N ASN A 5 4.64 47.81 -11.61
CA ASN A 5 4.87 46.40 -11.27
C ASN A 5 4.22 45.54 -12.36
N GLN A 6 5.04 44.95 -13.23
CA GLN A 6 4.62 43.82 -14.06
C GLN A 6 4.45 42.61 -13.14
N LYS A 7 3.20 42.23 -12.89
CA LYS A 7 2.88 40.90 -12.35
C LYS A 7 3.29 39.87 -13.40
N THR A 8 4.36 39.12 -13.14
CA THR A 8 4.67 37.88 -13.85
C THR A 8 3.47 36.95 -13.72
N THR A 9 2.80 36.71 -14.83
CA THR A 9 1.67 35.77 -14.87
C THR A 9 2.29 34.38 -14.88
N GLN A 10 2.19 33.65 -13.77
CA GLN A 10 2.66 32.27 -13.68
C GLN A 10 1.92 31.45 -14.75
N ILE A 11 2.66 30.89 -15.71
CA ILE A 11 2.09 30.11 -16.79
C ILE A 11 1.53 28.82 -16.19
N ASN A 12 0.24 28.56 -16.39
CA ASN A 12 -0.38 27.30 -16.00
C ASN A 12 0.11 26.20 -16.96
N PRO A 13 0.84 25.17 -16.46
CA PRO A 13 1.44 24.12 -17.29
C PRO A 13 0.42 23.35 -18.14
N GLU A 14 -0.66 22.87 -17.54
CA GLU A 14 -1.69 22.11 -18.25
C GLU A 14 -2.34 22.91 -19.36
N LYS A 15 -2.70 24.17 -19.07
CA LYS A 15 -3.29 25.06 -20.06
C LYS A 15 -2.34 25.28 -21.24
N TYR A 16 -1.04 25.41 -20.95
CA TYR A 16 -0.04 25.51 -22.01
C TYR A 16 0.00 24.23 -22.84
N ILE A 17 0.10 23.06 -22.19
CA ILE A 17 0.17 21.77 -22.89
C ILE A 17 -1.04 21.59 -23.81
N LYS A 18 -2.26 21.77 -23.28
CA LYS A 18 -3.54 21.68 -24.00
C LYS A 18 -3.64 22.59 -25.23
N THR A 19 -2.90 23.71 -25.26
CA THR A 19 -3.08 24.74 -26.31
C THR A 19 -1.85 24.99 -27.17
N LYS A 20 -0.66 24.53 -26.75
CA LYS A 20 0.63 24.92 -27.34
C LYS A 20 1.64 23.80 -27.46
N ALA A 21 1.53 22.66 -26.77
CA ALA A 21 2.57 21.63 -26.81
C ALA A 21 2.86 21.12 -28.24
N ARG A 22 1.82 20.87 -29.07
CA ARG A 22 1.98 20.47 -30.49
C ARG A 22 2.76 21.46 -31.36
N SER A 23 2.78 22.75 -30.98
CA SER A 23 3.55 23.77 -31.72
C SER A 23 5.06 23.73 -31.43
N LEU A 24 5.48 23.00 -30.40
CA LEU A 24 6.89 22.80 -30.08
C LEU A 24 7.49 21.74 -31.00
N ALA A 25 8.74 21.93 -31.40
CA ALA A 25 9.47 20.92 -32.18
C ALA A 25 9.70 19.67 -31.32
N VAL A 26 9.47 18.48 -31.91
CA VAL A 26 9.87 17.22 -31.29
C VAL A 26 11.39 17.24 -31.09
N PHE A 27 11.81 16.93 -29.87
CA PHE A 27 13.20 16.89 -29.46
C PHE A 27 13.77 15.49 -29.62
N GLU A 28 13.18 14.53 -28.90
CA GLU A 28 13.51 13.12 -28.97
C GLU A 28 12.32 12.27 -28.50
N CYS A 29 12.30 11.01 -28.92
CA CYS A 29 11.36 10.01 -28.45
C CYS A 29 12.15 8.80 -27.99
N ILE A 30 11.79 8.26 -26.83
CA ILE A 30 12.52 7.18 -26.17
C ILE A 30 11.51 6.11 -25.76
N ILE A 31 11.93 4.86 -25.87
CA ILE A 31 11.19 3.70 -25.41
C ILE A 31 12.13 2.78 -24.63
N ASP A 32 11.60 1.99 -23.71
CA ASP A 32 12.37 0.91 -23.09
C ASP A 32 12.70 -0.18 -24.13
N SER A 33 13.80 -0.90 -23.95
CA SER A 33 14.31 -1.82 -24.96
C SER A 33 13.56 -3.13 -25.07
N ASN A 34 12.71 -3.47 -24.10
CA ASN A 34 12.02 -4.77 -24.00
C ASN A 34 10.54 -4.69 -24.39
N TRP A 35 10.10 -3.53 -24.89
CA TRP A 35 8.69 -3.22 -25.10
C TRP A 35 7.93 -4.22 -25.99
N LYS A 36 8.60 -4.81 -26.98
CA LYS A 36 7.98 -5.76 -27.92
C LYS A 36 7.72 -7.11 -27.27
N GLU A 37 8.72 -7.61 -26.55
CA GLU A 37 8.66 -8.89 -25.88
C GLU A 37 7.78 -8.82 -24.63
N ALA A 38 7.88 -7.72 -23.87
CA ALA A 38 7.14 -7.51 -22.63
C ALA A 38 5.64 -7.25 -22.86
N GLY A 39 5.26 -6.70 -24.03
CA GLY A 39 3.90 -6.22 -24.28
C GLY A 39 3.48 -5.00 -23.46
N ILE A 40 4.43 -4.41 -22.73
CA ILE A 40 4.28 -3.16 -22.00
C ILE A 40 5.45 -2.25 -22.37
N ALA A 41 5.14 -0.98 -22.68
CA ALA A 41 6.10 -0.01 -23.17
C ALA A 41 6.09 1.25 -22.31
N GLN A 42 7.26 1.68 -21.84
CA GLN A 42 7.49 3.01 -21.31
C GLN A 42 7.91 3.92 -22.46
N VAL A 43 7.00 4.78 -22.94
CA VAL A 43 7.25 5.70 -24.05
C VAL A 43 7.39 7.12 -23.52
N ILE A 44 8.43 7.82 -23.95
CA ILE A 44 8.67 9.23 -23.63
C ILE A 44 8.70 10.02 -24.93
N VAL A 45 7.87 11.07 -25.01
CA VAL A 45 7.86 12.01 -26.13
C VAL A 45 8.22 13.40 -25.63
N ALA A 46 9.40 13.88 -26.02
CA ALA A 46 9.92 15.18 -25.59
C ALA A 46 9.83 16.22 -26.71
N ARG A 47 9.49 17.46 -26.34
CA ARG A 47 9.46 18.63 -27.24
C ARG A 47 10.26 19.79 -26.67
N LYS A 48 10.99 20.50 -27.53
CA LYS A 48 11.91 21.58 -27.13
C LYS A 48 11.27 22.96 -27.27
N HIS A 49 11.36 23.75 -26.21
CA HIS A 49 11.00 25.16 -26.18
C HIS A 49 12.11 26.02 -26.80
N SER A 50 11.77 27.24 -27.22
CA SER A 50 12.74 28.19 -27.79
C SER A 50 13.82 28.65 -26.79
N ASN A 51 13.57 28.51 -25.49
CA ASN A 51 14.54 28.78 -24.42
C ASN A 51 15.50 27.61 -24.17
N GLY A 52 15.35 26.49 -24.89
CA GLY A 52 16.15 25.28 -24.73
C GLY A 52 15.60 24.27 -23.71
N ASN A 53 14.56 24.62 -22.96
CA ASN A 53 13.92 23.71 -22.00
C ASN A 53 13.00 22.70 -22.70
N ILE A 54 12.59 21.68 -21.97
CA ILE A 54 11.86 20.52 -22.47
C ILE A 54 10.48 20.44 -21.81
N THR A 55 9.47 20.13 -22.63
CA THR A 55 8.20 19.57 -22.17
C THR A 55 8.10 18.16 -22.71
N ALA A 56 7.79 17.19 -21.86
CA ALA A 56 7.73 15.79 -22.24
C ALA A 56 6.49 15.11 -21.67
N GLY A 57 5.95 14.15 -22.40
CA GLY A 57 4.96 13.19 -21.90
C GLY A 57 5.64 11.85 -21.66
N PHE A 58 5.25 11.19 -20.58
CA PHE A 58 5.68 9.85 -20.19
C PHE A 58 4.43 8.98 -20.22
N TYR A 59 4.48 7.83 -20.88
CA TYR A 59 3.33 6.99 -21.15
C TYR A 59 3.68 5.54 -20.85
N LEU A 60 2.95 4.93 -19.92
CA LEU A 60 2.98 3.48 -19.71
C LEU A 60 1.89 2.85 -20.58
N VAL A 61 2.30 2.14 -21.63
CA VAL A 61 1.42 1.61 -22.67
C VAL A 61 1.37 0.09 -22.59
N ASP A 62 0.19 -0.48 -22.36
CA ASP A 62 -0.10 -1.90 -22.44
C ASP A 62 -0.61 -2.24 -23.84
N LEU A 63 0.23 -2.95 -24.61
CA LEU A 63 -0.05 -3.36 -25.98
C LEU A 63 -0.93 -4.61 -26.05
N TYR A 64 -1.07 -5.35 -24.94
CA TYR A 64 -1.82 -6.60 -24.92
C TYR A 64 -3.28 -6.44 -24.53
N CYS A 65 -3.65 -5.40 -23.77
CA CYS A 65 -5.05 -5.25 -23.35
C CYS A 65 -5.48 -3.80 -23.08
N LEU A 66 -4.84 -3.12 -22.12
CA LEU A 66 -5.44 -1.94 -21.48
C LEU A 66 -5.16 -0.61 -22.18
N GLY A 67 -4.27 -0.56 -23.17
CA GLY A 67 -3.86 0.68 -23.81
C GLY A 67 -2.99 1.52 -22.88
N VAL A 68 -3.16 2.85 -22.85
CA VAL A 68 -2.39 3.72 -21.95
C VAL A 68 -2.85 3.53 -20.50
N LYS A 69 -2.05 2.83 -19.68
CA LYS A 69 -2.31 2.53 -18.26
C LYS A 69 -2.03 3.71 -17.33
N ASP A 70 -1.00 4.48 -17.65
CA ASP A 70 -0.59 5.66 -16.87
C ASP A 70 0.07 6.70 -17.78
N SER A 71 -0.03 7.97 -17.38
CA SER A 71 0.72 9.04 -18.04
C SER A 71 1.03 10.21 -17.12
N THR A 72 2.22 10.78 -17.29
CA THR A 72 2.63 12.01 -16.61
C THR A 72 3.35 12.96 -17.57
N PHE A 73 3.67 14.18 -17.12
CA PHE A 73 4.35 15.17 -17.94
C PHE A 73 5.36 16.02 -17.18
N LEU A 74 6.36 16.48 -17.93
CA LEU A 74 7.25 17.57 -17.53
C LEU A 74 6.92 18.84 -18.30
N PHE A 75 7.08 19.99 -17.64
CA PHE A 75 6.79 21.27 -18.25
C PHE A 75 7.93 22.28 -18.10
N ASN A 76 8.54 22.62 -19.25
CA ASN A 76 9.54 23.67 -19.36
C ASN A 76 10.74 23.45 -18.40
N ASN A 77 11.16 22.19 -18.26
CA ASN A 77 12.28 21.76 -17.43
C ASN A 77 13.60 21.87 -18.19
N THR A 78 14.71 22.02 -17.46
CA THR A 78 16.04 21.98 -18.07
C THR A 78 16.34 20.57 -18.60
N GLU A 79 17.27 20.47 -19.54
CA GLU A 79 17.70 19.17 -20.08
C GLU A 79 18.30 18.25 -18.98
N LEU A 80 18.91 18.83 -17.93
CA LEU A 80 19.38 18.08 -16.77
C LEU A 80 18.23 17.44 -16.00
N GLU A 81 17.21 18.23 -15.64
CA GLU A 81 16.02 17.75 -14.91
C GLU A 81 15.25 16.71 -15.72
N PHE A 82 15.11 16.93 -17.04
CA PHE A 82 14.52 15.95 -17.94
C PHE A 82 15.29 14.62 -17.95
N ASN A 83 16.63 14.67 -18.04
CA ASN A 83 17.45 13.46 -18.01
C ASN A 83 17.39 12.74 -16.66
N SER A 84 17.33 13.49 -15.55
CA SER A 84 17.16 12.91 -14.20
C SER A 84 15.82 12.18 -14.07
N MET A 85 14.72 12.79 -14.51
CA MET A 85 13.42 12.12 -14.48
C MET A 85 13.39 10.92 -15.43
N MET A 86 14.04 10.99 -16.58
CA MET A 86 14.15 9.85 -17.48
C MET A 86 14.92 8.67 -16.87
N ASP A 87 15.87 8.91 -15.96
CA ASP A 87 16.59 7.88 -15.18
C ASP A 87 15.66 7.09 -14.24
N GLU A 88 14.56 7.69 -13.78
CA GLU A 88 13.52 7.06 -12.95
C GLU A 88 12.59 6.13 -13.76
N TYR A 89 12.21 6.52 -14.98
CA TYR A 89 11.22 5.77 -15.79
C TYR A 89 11.85 4.67 -16.66
N ILE A 90 13.04 4.93 -17.21
CA ILE A 90 13.73 3.96 -18.09
C ILE A 90 15.21 4.00 -17.75
N PRO A 91 15.80 2.94 -17.17
CA PRO A 91 17.23 2.88 -16.90
C PRO A 91 18.05 3.14 -18.17
N ARG A 92 19.15 3.90 -18.07
CA ARG A 92 19.99 4.29 -19.22
C ARG A 92 20.36 3.13 -20.15
N LYS A 93 20.64 1.95 -19.58
CA LYS A 93 21.02 0.73 -20.31
C LYS A 93 19.89 0.14 -21.18
N SER A 94 18.65 0.51 -20.88
CA SER A 94 17.43 -0.01 -21.51
C SER A 94 16.76 1.02 -22.41
N ARG A 95 17.38 2.16 -22.70
CA ARG A 95 16.79 3.20 -23.56
C ARG A 95 17.06 2.94 -25.03
N LEU A 96 16.01 2.97 -25.83
CA LEU A 96 16.09 3.05 -27.27
C LEU A 96 15.51 4.38 -27.73
N GLN A 97 16.30 5.15 -28.48
CA GLN A 97 15.79 6.31 -29.19
C GLN A 97 15.03 5.82 -30.43
N ILE A 98 13.81 6.32 -30.61
CA ILE A 98 12.92 5.98 -31.73
C ILE A 98 12.44 7.24 -32.44
N ASP A 99 11.96 7.07 -33.68
CA ASP A 99 11.33 8.15 -34.41
C ASP A 99 9.95 8.48 -33.83
N TYR A 100 9.55 9.74 -33.98
CA TYR A 100 8.26 10.23 -33.50
C TYR A 100 7.08 9.42 -34.04
N ALA A 101 7.12 9.04 -35.33
CA ALA A 101 6.07 8.25 -35.96
C ALA A 101 5.87 6.92 -35.22
N LEU A 102 6.95 6.22 -34.85
CA LEU A 102 6.84 4.95 -34.11
C LEU A 102 6.26 5.17 -32.71
N ALA A 103 6.73 6.18 -31.98
CA ALA A 103 6.21 6.48 -30.64
C ALA A 103 4.70 6.81 -30.67
N HIS A 104 4.28 7.61 -31.65
CA HIS A 104 2.88 7.97 -31.88
C HIS A 104 2.03 6.73 -32.21
N ASN A 105 2.46 5.90 -33.16
CA ASN A 105 1.72 4.69 -33.54
C ASN A 105 1.63 3.67 -32.40
N ILE A 106 2.68 3.50 -31.57
CA ILE A 106 2.62 2.60 -30.40
C ILE A 106 1.52 3.02 -29.44
N ILE A 107 1.46 4.32 -29.11
CA ILE A 107 0.48 4.85 -28.18
C ILE A 107 -0.94 4.72 -28.74
N TYR A 108 -1.18 5.17 -29.98
CA TYR A 108 -2.53 5.17 -30.55
C TYR A 108 -3.02 3.78 -30.96
N ALA A 109 -2.15 2.89 -31.47
CA ALA A 109 -2.55 1.51 -31.76
C ALA A 109 -3.01 0.77 -30.48
N ALA A 110 -2.31 0.98 -29.36
CA ALA A 110 -2.70 0.40 -28.08
C ALA A 110 -4.04 0.95 -27.58
N ILE A 111 -4.28 2.26 -27.75
CA ILE A 111 -5.56 2.91 -27.41
C ILE A 111 -6.70 2.33 -28.24
N ASP A 112 -6.52 2.26 -29.56
CA ASP A 112 -7.53 1.74 -30.48
C ASP A 112 -7.84 0.26 -30.21
N PHE A 113 -6.81 -0.54 -29.92
CA PHE A 113 -6.98 -1.93 -29.52
C PHE A 113 -7.80 -2.06 -28.24
N ALA A 114 -7.45 -1.29 -27.20
CA ALA A 114 -8.14 -1.29 -25.92
C ALA A 114 -9.60 -0.80 -26.03
N ASP A 115 -9.86 0.18 -26.90
CA ASP A 115 -11.20 0.73 -27.14
C ASP A 115 -12.18 -0.31 -27.68
N ASN A 116 -11.71 -1.25 -28.51
CA ASN A 116 -12.53 -2.35 -29.02
C ASN A 116 -13.09 -3.25 -27.90
N PHE A 117 -12.44 -3.29 -26.74
CA PHE A 117 -12.87 -4.04 -25.56
C PHE A 117 -13.53 -3.16 -24.49
N GLY A 118 -13.71 -1.87 -24.78
CA GLY A 118 -14.37 -0.90 -23.91
C GLY A 118 -13.47 -0.29 -22.84
N PHE A 119 -12.14 -0.47 -22.95
CA PHE A 119 -11.19 0.22 -22.09
C PHE A 119 -10.94 1.63 -22.63
N LYS A 120 -10.80 2.58 -21.71
CA LYS A 120 -10.46 3.97 -22.03
C LYS A 120 -9.07 4.27 -21.48
N PRO A 121 -8.29 5.14 -22.16
CA PRO A 121 -7.00 5.58 -21.64
C PRO A 121 -7.15 6.20 -20.25
N GLU A 122 -6.06 6.17 -19.48
CA GLU A 122 -5.98 6.83 -18.18
C GLU A 122 -6.38 8.33 -18.27
N LYS A 123 -6.94 8.85 -17.18
CA LYS A 123 -7.57 10.17 -17.15
C LYS A 123 -6.59 11.30 -17.50
N THR A 124 -5.40 11.32 -16.91
CA THR A 124 -4.33 12.28 -17.17
C THR A 124 -3.92 12.28 -18.65
N PHE A 125 -3.98 11.12 -19.32
CA PHE A 125 -3.80 11.06 -20.77
C PHE A 125 -4.85 11.87 -21.50
N THR A 126 -6.13 11.55 -21.26
CA THR A 126 -7.25 12.22 -21.93
C THR A 126 -7.37 13.70 -21.54
N GLU A 127 -6.95 14.08 -20.34
CA GLU A 127 -7.06 15.45 -19.89
C GLU A 127 -5.89 16.29 -20.38
N ILE A 128 -4.65 15.76 -20.40
CA ILE A 128 -3.46 16.60 -20.53
C ILE A 128 -2.44 16.01 -21.51
N THR A 129 -1.93 14.80 -21.29
CA THR A 129 -0.69 14.36 -21.96
C THR A 129 -0.90 14.00 -23.43
N GLN A 130 -2.13 13.70 -23.87
CA GLN A 130 -2.44 13.54 -25.29
C GLN A 130 -2.14 14.78 -26.15
N TYR A 131 -2.15 15.98 -25.55
CA TYR A 131 -1.87 17.23 -26.28
C TYR A 131 -0.39 17.45 -26.55
N ILE A 132 0.49 16.58 -26.02
CA ILE A 132 1.91 16.52 -26.38
C ILE A 132 2.10 15.72 -27.67
N LEU A 133 1.15 14.84 -28.01
CA LEU A 133 1.12 14.09 -29.26
C LEU A 133 0.31 14.87 -30.31
N GLU A 134 0.66 14.73 -31.58
CA GLU A 134 -0.23 15.10 -32.68
C GLU A 134 -1.50 14.25 -32.62
N GLU A 135 -2.57 14.79 -33.22
CA GLU A 135 -3.82 14.04 -33.37
C GLU A 135 -3.59 12.84 -34.28
N ASP A 136 -4.27 11.74 -33.99
CA ASP A 136 -4.20 10.54 -34.81
C ASP A 136 -4.94 10.77 -36.14
N THR A 137 -4.15 11.15 -37.15
CA THR A 137 -4.59 11.55 -38.48
C THR A 137 -3.55 11.09 -39.50
N ASP A 138 -3.91 11.09 -40.78
CA ASP A 138 -3.01 10.71 -41.89
C ASP A 138 -1.77 11.62 -42.05
N GLU A 139 -1.59 12.64 -41.21
CA GLU A 139 -0.40 13.51 -41.21
C GLU A 139 0.84 12.83 -40.59
N VAL A 140 0.64 11.84 -39.72
CA VAL A 140 1.72 11.00 -39.18
C VAL A 140 1.81 9.72 -40.00
N GLU A 141 3.04 9.29 -40.33
CA GLU A 141 3.25 8.03 -41.06
C GLU A 141 2.69 6.85 -40.26
N LEU A 142 1.77 6.10 -40.88
CA LEU A 142 1.17 4.91 -40.28
C LEU A 142 2.20 3.76 -40.25
N ILE A 143 2.47 3.24 -39.06
CA ILE A 143 3.34 2.10 -38.82
C ILE A 143 2.51 1.02 -38.14
N ASP A 144 2.54 -0.18 -38.71
CA ASP A 144 1.82 -1.32 -38.15
C ASP A 144 2.45 -1.75 -36.82
N VAL A 145 1.71 -1.60 -35.72
CA VAL A 145 2.10 -2.01 -34.37
C VAL A 145 1.15 -3.12 -33.94
N GLU A 146 1.69 -4.34 -33.79
CA GLU A 146 0.92 -5.49 -33.35
C GLU A 146 0.46 -5.29 -31.90
N CYS A 147 -0.85 -5.42 -31.67
CA CYS A 147 -1.49 -5.33 -30.36
C CYS A 147 -2.30 -6.61 -30.07
N GLY A 148 -2.43 -6.94 -28.79
CA GLY A 148 -3.00 -8.19 -28.33
C GLY A 148 -2.02 -9.37 -28.41
N TYR A 149 -2.36 -10.44 -27.71
CA TYR A 149 -1.64 -11.71 -27.75
C TYR A 149 -2.38 -12.69 -28.66
N ASN A 150 -1.76 -13.08 -29.78
CA ASN A 150 -2.41 -13.86 -30.85
C ASN A 150 -3.73 -13.23 -31.34
N GLY A 151 -3.78 -11.89 -31.40
CA GLY A 151 -4.96 -11.13 -31.82
C GLY A 151 -6.13 -11.10 -30.81
N LYS A 152 -5.91 -11.56 -29.57
CA LYS A 152 -6.86 -11.50 -28.46
C LYS A 152 -6.32 -10.62 -27.33
N PRO A 153 -7.17 -9.97 -26.53
CA PRO A 153 -6.71 -9.23 -25.36
C PRO A 153 -6.13 -10.21 -24.32
N LEU A 154 -4.96 -9.88 -23.79
CA LEU A 154 -4.32 -10.58 -22.69
C LEU A 154 -4.13 -9.59 -21.55
N PHE A 155 -4.92 -9.75 -20.48
CA PHE A 155 -4.73 -8.96 -19.27
C PHE A 155 -3.73 -9.68 -18.35
N ILE A 156 -2.63 -8.98 -18.04
CA ILE A 156 -1.64 -9.40 -17.06
C ILE A 156 -1.79 -8.49 -15.85
N LYS A 157 -2.08 -9.07 -14.68
CA LYS A 157 -2.18 -8.33 -13.42
C LYS A 157 -0.83 -7.69 -13.11
N GLY A 158 -0.79 -6.36 -12.98
CA GLY A 158 0.41 -5.66 -12.54
C GLY A 158 0.60 -5.74 -11.02
N PRO A 159 1.81 -5.47 -10.50
CA PRO A 159 2.12 -5.57 -9.08
C PRO A 159 1.25 -4.65 -8.19
N PHE A 160 0.72 -3.56 -8.76
CA PHE A 160 -0.13 -2.58 -8.06
C PHE A 160 -1.63 -2.71 -8.41
N ASP A 161 -2.05 -3.77 -9.11
CA ASP A 161 -3.46 -3.97 -9.48
C ASP A 161 -4.21 -4.71 -8.35
N ASP A 162 -5.12 -4.00 -7.68
CA ASP A 162 -5.97 -4.57 -6.64
C ASP A 162 -7.04 -5.55 -7.20
N LYS A 163 -7.66 -6.32 -6.30
CA LYS A 163 -8.67 -7.34 -6.65
C LYS A 163 -9.94 -6.74 -7.27
N ILE A 164 -10.33 -5.53 -6.89
CA ILE A 164 -11.53 -4.85 -7.41
C ILE A 164 -11.28 -4.42 -8.86
N LYS A 165 -10.15 -3.77 -9.12
CA LYS A 165 -9.69 -3.35 -10.45
C LYS A 165 -9.53 -4.55 -11.38
N THR A 166 -8.89 -5.60 -10.88
CA THR A 166 -8.69 -6.88 -11.59
C THR A 166 -10.02 -7.51 -12.00
N ASN A 167 -10.95 -7.68 -11.05
CA ASN A 167 -12.27 -8.23 -11.35
C ASN A 167 -13.06 -7.34 -12.31
N ARG A 168 -12.93 -6.01 -12.23
CA ARG A 168 -13.57 -5.09 -13.17
C ARG A 168 -13.07 -5.30 -14.59
N ILE A 169 -11.76 -5.47 -14.77
CA ILE A 169 -11.14 -5.72 -16.08
C ILE A 169 -11.59 -7.05 -16.66
N ILE A 170 -11.55 -8.13 -15.87
CA ILE A 170 -12.02 -9.45 -16.30
C ILE A 170 -13.50 -9.41 -16.71
N ASN A 171 -14.36 -8.82 -15.88
CA ASN A 171 -15.78 -8.70 -16.18
C ASN A 171 -16.03 -7.88 -17.45
N GLN A 172 -15.22 -6.85 -17.70
CA GLN A 172 -15.31 -6.06 -18.93
C GLN A 172 -14.94 -6.92 -20.14
N LEU A 173 -13.85 -7.69 -20.08
CA LEU A 173 -13.42 -8.61 -21.13
C LEU A 173 -14.46 -9.71 -21.40
N GLU A 174 -15.03 -10.30 -20.34
CA GLU A 174 -16.10 -11.29 -20.44
C GLU A 174 -17.33 -10.72 -21.16
N GLN A 175 -17.65 -9.44 -20.96
CA GLN A 175 -18.77 -8.76 -21.62
C GLN A 175 -18.49 -8.37 -23.07
N THR A 176 -17.27 -7.92 -23.39
CA THR A 176 -16.95 -7.35 -24.72
C THR A 176 -16.30 -8.34 -25.66
N ALA A 177 -15.30 -9.09 -25.20
CA ALA A 177 -14.68 -10.17 -25.98
C ALA A 177 -15.54 -11.44 -25.96
N GLY A 178 -16.19 -11.72 -24.83
CA GLY A 178 -16.94 -12.96 -24.59
C GLY A 178 -16.07 -14.10 -24.03
N PRO A 179 -16.69 -15.12 -23.43
CA PRO A 179 -15.97 -16.27 -22.91
C PRO A 179 -15.08 -16.91 -23.98
N ASP A 180 -13.88 -17.35 -23.58
CA ASP A 180 -12.81 -17.94 -24.42
C ASP A 180 -12.14 -17.01 -25.46
N ASN A 181 -12.48 -15.71 -25.48
CA ASN A 181 -11.92 -14.73 -26.43
C ASN A 181 -10.90 -13.76 -25.83
N TYR A 182 -10.47 -14.00 -24.59
CA TYR A 182 -9.43 -13.23 -23.92
C TYR A 182 -8.58 -14.16 -23.05
N TYR A 183 -7.41 -13.67 -22.66
CA TYR A 183 -6.52 -14.34 -21.71
C TYR A 183 -6.39 -13.48 -20.46
N VAL A 184 -6.22 -14.15 -19.33
CA VAL A 184 -5.97 -13.50 -18.05
C VAL A 184 -4.84 -14.23 -17.35
N ILE A 185 -3.86 -13.46 -16.91
CA ILE A 185 -2.76 -13.91 -16.05
C ILE A 185 -2.94 -13.13 -14.74
N LEU A 186 -3.42 -13.81 -13.70
CA LEU A 186 -3.84 -13.22 -12.41
C LEU A 186 -2.79 -13.32 -11.30
N GLU A 187 -1.79 -14.15 -11.52
CA GLU A 187 -0.55 -14.37 -10.76
C GLU A 187 0.57 -14.40 -11.81
N ASP A 188 1.85 -14.29 -11.43
CA ASP A 188 3.02 -14.33 -12.34
C ASP A 188 3.13 -15.68 -13.11
N GLY A 189 2.20 -15.92 -14.02
CA GLY A 189 2.03 -17.15 -14.79
C GLY A 189 2.64 -17.01 -16.17
N ASP A 190 3.90 -17.45 -16.31
CA ASP A 190 4.58 -17.90 -17.55
C ASP A 190 4.34 -17.06 -18.83
N MET A 191 5.15 -16.02 -19.03
CA MET A 191 5.60 -15.65 -20.38
C MET A 191 6.88 -16.42 -20.71
N PRO A 192 7.01 -17.06 -21.89
CA PRO A 192 8.26 -17.66 -22.30
C PRO A 192 9.20 -16.55 -22.82
N ALA A 193 9.94 -15.90 -21.93
CA ALA A 193 11.13 -15.14 -22.29
C ALA A 193 12.14 -15.14 -21.14
N LYS A 194 12.99 -16.15 -21.17
CA LYS A 194 14.26 -16.25 -20.45
C LYS A 194 14.97 -14.90 -20.32
N ASN A 195 15.05 -14.38 -19.10
CA ASN A 195 16.23 -13.68 -18.62
C ASN A 195 16.99 -14.65 -17.69
N GLU A 196 17.86 -15.48 -18.28
CA GLU A 196 18.64 -16.57 -17.63
C GLU A 196 19.63 -16.12 -16.52
N ALA A 197 19.45 -14.96 -15.89
CA ALA A 197 20.25 -14.56 -14.73
C ALA A 197 19.46 -13.85 -13.62
N GLY A 198 18.24 -13.35 -13.90
CA GLY A 198 17.37 -12.71 -12.90
C GLY A 198 16.38 -13.69 -12.27
N ASP A 199 15.82 -14.59 -13.08
CA ASP A 199 14.79 -15.54 -12.62
C ASP A 199 15.37 -16.74 -11.85
N GLU A 200 16.66 -17.08 -12.01
CA GLU A 200 17.24 -18.23 -11.30
C GLU A 200 17.30 -17.97 -9.78
N LYS A 201 17.63 -16.73 -9.37
CA LYS A 201 17.73 -16.37 -7.96
C LYS A 201 16.35 -16.35 -7.29
N ALA A 202 15.38 -15.67 -7.89
CA ALA A 202 14.02 -15.61 -7.36
C ALA A 202 13.36 -17.00 -7.31
N ASN A 203 13.46 -17.80 -8.39
CA ASN A 203 12.95 -19.16 -8.39
C ASN A 203 13.67 -20.07 -7.38
N LYS A 204 14.98 -19.88 -7.19
CA LYS A 204 15.73 -20.61 -6.16
C LYS A 204 15.22 -20.26 -4.77
N LEU A 205 15.05 -18.97 -4.47
CA LEU A 205 14.52 -18.48 -3.19
C LEU A 205 13.11 -19.01 -2.92
N ILE A 206 12.21 -18.95 -3.90
CA ILE A 206 10.85 -19.51 -3.78
C ILE A 206 10.89 -21.00 -3.49
N ASN A 207 11.73 -21.77 -4.20
CA ASN A 207 11.85 -23.21 -3.98
C ASN A 207 12.42 -23.54 -2.59
N GLU A 208 13.49 -22.86 -2.17
CA GLU A 208 14.10 -23.06 -0.84
C GLU A 208 13.13 -22.67 0.28
N PHE A 209 12.43 -21.55 0.14
CA PHE A 209 11.39 -21.12 1.08
C PHE A 209 10.24 -22.14 1.14
N THR A 210 9.76 -22.64 -0.01
CA THR A 210 8.69 -23.65 -0.07
C THR A 210 9.11 -24.97 0.59
N GLU A 211 10.34 -25.44 0.34
CA GLU A 211 10.87 -26.65 0.97
C GLU A 211 10.97 -26.52 2.49
N LEU A 212 11.39 -25.36 2.99
CA LEU A 212 11.41 -25.06 4.42
C LEU A 212 9.99 -25.00 4.98
N MET A 213 9.08 -24.26 4.35
CA MET A 213 7.69 -24.15 4.80
C MET A 213 6.98 -25.50 4.91
N GLY A 214 7.36 -26.49 4.09
CA GLY A 214 6.87 -27.87 4.20
C GLY A 214 7.24 -28.59 5.52
N LYS A 215 8.21 -28.08 6.28
CA LYS A 215 8.62 -28.59 7.60
C LYS A 215 8.14 -27.70 8.76
N TYR A 216 7.59 -26.52 8.48
CA TYR A 216 7.20 -25.57 9.51
C TYR A 216 6.02 -26.14 10.34
N PRO A 217 5.99 -25.96 11.68
CA PRO A 217 6.95 -25.24 12.53
C PRO A 217 8.08 -26.11 13.12
N ASP A 218 8.24 -27.36 12.67
CA ASP A 218 9.14 -28.35 13.26
C ASP A 218 10.59 -28.24 12.73
N PHE A 219 11.17 -27.03 12.76
CA PHE A 219 12.56 -26.80 12.33
C PHE A 219 13.58 -27.23 13.39
N SER A 220 14.73 -27.71 12.95
CA SER A 220 15.95 -27.72 13.76
C SER A 220 16.54 -26.31 13.91
N ASP A 221 17.40 -26.08 14.91
CA ASP A 221 18.04 -24.78 15.14
C ASP A 221 18.75 -24.24 13.87
N GLU A 222 19.44 -25.12 13.13
CA GLU A 222 20.11 -24.77 11.86
C GLU A 222 19.10 -24.40 10.75
N GLU A 223 17.93 -25.05 10.72
CA GLU A 223 16.86 -24.74 9.75
C GLU A 223 16.14 -23.43 10.10
N TYR A 224 16.07 -23.04 11.39
CA TYR A 224 15.56 -21.74 11.82
C TYR A 224 16.47 -20.59 11.36
N GLU A 225 17.78 -20.71 11.56
CA GLU A 225 18.75 -19.70 11.07
C GLU A 225 18.65 -19.56 9.54
N HIS A 226 18.59 -20.68 8.83
CA HIS A 226 18.47 -20.66 7.38
C HIS A 226 17.13 -20.09 6.89
N PHE A 227 16.04 -20.35 7.61
CA PHE A 227 14.74 -19.76 7.32
C PHE A 227 14.75 -18.23 7.44
N ASP A 228 15.41 -17.70 8.47
CA ASP A 228 15.50 -16.26 8.69
C ASP A 228 16.33 -15.60 7.59
N GLU A 229 17.46 -16.20 7.21
CA GLU A 229 18.26 -15.72 6.08
C GLU A 229 17.48 -15.69 4.76
N ILE A 230 16.73 -16.75 4.45
CA ILE A 230 15.91 -16.80 3.23
C ILE A 230 14.76 -15.80 3.29
N LEU A 231 14.10 -15.67 4.45
CA LEU A 231 13.01 -14.74 4.64
C LEU A 231 13.49 -13.30 4.38
N ASP A 232 14.62 -12.91 4.96
CA ASP A 232 15.21 -11.58 4.77
C ASP A 232 15.61 -11.35 3.30
N GLU A 233 16.26 -12.33 2.67
CA GLU A 233 16.62 -12.23 1.25
C GLU A 233 15.39 -12.12 0.35
N PHE A 234 14.30 -12.82 0.67
CA PHE A 234 13.04 -12.72 -0.07
C PHE A 234 12.42 -11.33 0.09
N ILE A 235 12.39 -10.82 1.31
CA ILE A 235 11.83 -9.50 1.64
C ILE A 235 12.61 -8.40 0.93
N ASP A 236 13.93 -8.46 0.92
CA ASP A 236 14.80 -7.52 0.19
C ASP A 236 14.51 -7.50 -1.31
N GLU A 237 14.14 -8.63 -1.91
CA GLU A 237 13.82 -8.72 -3.34
C GLU A 237 12.41 -8.19 -3.69
N ILE A 238 11.44 -8.32 -2.77
CA ILE A 238 10.04 -7.92 -3.03
C ILE A 238 9.65 -6.55 -2.48
N THR A 239 10.54 -5.92 -1.72
CA THR A 239 10.32 -4.58 -1.17
C THR A 239 11.05 -3.51 -1.97
N ASP A 240 10.52 -2.29 -1.92
CA ASP A 240 11.13 -1.10 -2.50
C ASP A 240 11.59 -0.18 -1.36
N PRO A 241 12.92 0.06 -1.24
CA PRO A 241 13.47 0.97 -0.25
C PRO A 241 12.89 2.38 -0.28
N GLU A 242 12.54 2.93 -1.44
CA GLU A 242 11.95 4.26 -1.48
C GLU A 242 10.54 4.27 -0.88
N ILE A 243 9.77 3.20 -1.13
CA ILE A 243 8.39 3.06 -0.64
C ILE A 243 8.36 2.81 0.87
N TYR A 244 9.08 1.80 1.38
CA TYR A 244 9.02 1.53 2.82
C TYR A 244 9.65 2.68 3.63
N ASN A 245 10.66 3.38 3.11
CA ASN A 245 11.19 4.57 3.79
C ASN A 245 10.17 5.72 3.83
N ALA A 246 9.34 5.88 2.79
CA ALA A 246 8.26 6.86 2.81
C ALA A 246 7.24 6.52 3.91
N TYR A 247 6.87 5.25 4.08
CA TYR A 247 6.01 4.82 5.18
C TYR A 247 6.66 4.99 6.55
N ILE A 248 7.96 4.72 6.71
CA ILE A 248 8.68 4.98 7.96
C ILE A 248 8.57 6.46 8.36
N LEU A 249 8.85 7.36 7.41
CA LEU A 249 8.78 8.81 7.63
C LEU A 249 7.36 9.30 7.97
N GLU A 250 6.36 8.55 7.56
CA GLU A 250 4.96 8.81 7.85
C GLU A 250 4.54 8.28 9.23
N MET A 251 4.96 7.07 9.58
CA MET A 251 4.53 6.33 10.76
C MET A 251 5.21 6.77 12.04
N ILE A 252 6.54 6.91 12.05
CA ILE A 252 7.32 7.23 13.27
C ILE A 252 6.80 8.50 13.97
N PRO A 253 6.52 9.62 13.26
CA PRO A 253 5.99 10.82 13.92
C PRO A 253 4.62 10.62 14.60
N GLN A 254 3.87 9.57 14.25
CA GLN A 254 2.59 9.26 14.88
C GLN A 254 2.74 8.56 16.23
N CYS A 255 3.96 8.24 16.65
CA CYS A 255 4.26 7.53 17.90
C CYS A 255 4.97 8.42 18.94
N ASP A 256 5.08 9.72 18.69
CA ASP A 256 5.74 10.68 19.58
C ASP A 256 4.80 11.09 20.74
N PHE A 257 4.71 10.23 21.75
CA PHE A 257 3.91 10.46 22.96
C PHE A 257 4.74 10.32 24.23
N GLU A 258 4.48 11.20 25.20
CA GLU A 258 5.02 11.09 26.55
C GLU A 258 4.20 10.11 27.41
N GLU A 259 4.88 9.28 28.21
CA GLU A 259 4.21 8.46 29.24
C GLU A 259 3.78 9.35 30.42
N PRO A 260 2.51 9.29 30.87
CA PRO A 260 2.05 10.11 31.99
C PRO A 260 2.60 9.62 33.34
N ASP A 261 2.98 10.56 34.22
CA ASP A 261 3.47 10.27 35.59
C ASP A 261 2.49 9.42 36.46
N SER A 262 1.21 9.40 36.09
CA SER A 262 0.16 8.62 36.76
C SER A 262 -0.99 8.34 35.81
N THR A 263 -1.78 7.29 36.08
CA THR A 263 -2.96 6.96 35.27
C THR A 263 -3.94 8.15 35.22
N PRO A 264 -4.19 8.74 34.04
CA PRO A 264 -5.02 9.95 33.95
C PRO A 264 -6.50 9.67 34.21
N ASP A 265 -7.21 10.65 34.80
CA ASP A 265 -8.65 10.55 35.10
C ASP A 265 -9.52 10.26 33.86
N TYR A 266 -9.09 10.77 32.69
CA TYR A 266 -9.78 10.51 31.43
C TYR A 266 -9.72 9.02 31.03
N PHE A 267 -8.60 8.34 31.35
CA PHE A 267 -8.41 6.92 31.06
C PHE A 267 -9.21 6.05 32.04
N ILE A 268 -9.30 6.52 33.28
CA ILE A 268 -10.10 5.92 34.34
C ILE A 268 -11.61 5.97 34.00
N GLY A 269 -12.06 7.03 33.34
CA GLY A 269 -13.45 7.21 32.90
C GLY A 269 -14.38 7.83 33.96
N GLY A 270 -13.85 8.69 34.84
CA GLY A 270 -14.67 9.55 35.72
C GLY A 270 -13.95 10.08 36.97
N GLU A 271 -14.29 11.30 37.40
CA GLU A 271 -13.70 12.02 38.55
C GLU A 271 -13.98 11.35 39.92
N ASP A 272 -14.96 10.44 40.00
CA ASP A 272 -15.44 9.82 41.24
C ASP A 272 -14.89 8.40 41.50
N VAL A 273 -13.87 7.98 40.76
CA VAL A 273 -13.25 6.65 40.90
C VAL A 273 -12.02 6.76 41.80
N GLY A 274 -12.06 6.12 42.97
CA GLY A 274 -10.94 6.18 43.92
C GLY A 274 -9.68 5.51 43.36
N SER A 275 -8.52 6.16 43.53
CA SER A 275 -7.22 5.70 43.00
C SER A 275 -6.89 4.24 43.30
N LYS A 276 -7.26 3.75 44.50
CA LYS A 276 -7.01 2.36 44.92
C LYS A 276 -7.77 1.31 44.12
N ASP A 277 -8.96 1.61 43.63
CA ASP A 277 -9.72 0.65 42.84
C ASP A 277 -9.23 0.62 41.38
N MET A 278 -8.64 1.72 40.91
CA MET A 278 -7.95 1.78 39.62
C MET A 278 -6.62 1.03 39.65
N GLU A 279 -5.81 1.22 40.69
CA GLU A 279 -4.60 0.42 40.90
C GLU A 279 -4.89 -1.09 40.86
N LYS A 280 -6.00 -1.52 41.48
CA LYS A 280 -6.44 -2.93 41.42
C LYS A 280 -6.81 -3.35 40.00
N LEU A 281 -7.52 -2.53 39.24
CA LEU A 281 -7.88 -2.87 37.85
C LEU A 281 -6.63 -2.97 36.96
N THR A 282 -5.68 -2.05 37.12
CA THR A 282 -4.40 -2.07 36.39
C THR A 282 -3.59 -3.31 36.78
N GLU A 283 -3.47 -3.60 38.08
CA GLU A 283 -2.78 -4.80 38.56
C GLU A 283 -3.46 -6.08 38.06
N MET A 284 -4.81 -6.11 38.05
CA MET A 284 -5.55 -7.24 37.50
C MET A 284 -5.28 -7.44 36.01
N LEU A 285 -5.23 -6.36 35.22
CA LEU A 285 -4.95 -6.46 33.79
C LEU A 285 -3.51 -6.93 33.53
N ASN A 286 -2.53 -6.38 34.25
CA ASN A 286 -1.13 -6.79 34.11
C ASN A 286 -0.96 -8.26 34.50
N GLN A 287 -1.62 -8.71 35.57
CA GLN A 287 -1.66 -10.13 35.95
C GLN A 287 -2.29 -10.99 34.85
N LEU A 288 -3.36 -10.53 34.21
CA LEU A 288 -4.00 -11.26 33.10
C LEU A 288 -3.08 -11.39 31.88
N PHE A 289 -2.29 -10.37 31.56
CA PHE A 289 -1.34 -10.45 30.45
C PHE A 289 -0.15 -11.40 30.74
N GLN A 290 0.17 -11.63 32.01
CA GLN A 290 1.25 -12.54 32.43
C GLN A 290 0.77 -13.98 32.67
N ASP A 291 -0.54 -14.21 32.75
CA ASP A 291 -1.13 -15.50 33.09
C ASP A 291 -1.61 -16.20 31.81
N SER A 292 -0.94 -17.29 31.43
CA SER A 292 -1.25 -18.04 30.21
C SER A 292 -2.53 -18.88 30.31
N ASP A 293 -3.01 -19.19 31.53
CA ASP A 293 -4.28 -19.90 31.76
C ASP A 293 -4.99 -19.34 33.01
N PRO A 294 -5.54 -18.12 32.92
CA PRO A 294 -6.08 -17.45 34.10
C PRO A 294 -7.36 -18.12 34.58
N ASP A 295 -7.50 -18.28 35.91
CA ASP A 295 -8.77 -18.65 36.52
C ASP A 295 -9.80 -17.51 36.38
N LYS A 296 -10.49 -17.51 35.24
CA LYS A 296 -11.49 -16.51 34.85
C LYS A 296 -12.54 -16.32 35.92
N ALA A 297 -12.95 -17.37 36.61
CA ALA A 297 -13.97 -17.28 37.66
C ALA A 297 -13.49 -16.41 38.82
N THR A 298 -12.21 -16.54 39.21
CA THR A 298 -11.58 -15.70 40.22
C THR A 298 -11.50 -14.24 39.78
N TYR A 299 -11.07 -13.96 38.55
CA TYR A 299 -11.03 -12.58 38.04
C TYR A 299 -12.41 -11.95 37.92
N PHE A 300 -13.41 -12.69 37.43
CA PHE A 300 -14.80 -12.22 37.42
C PHE A 300 -15.33 -11.94 38.84
N SER A 301 -14.94 -12.73 39.84
CA SER A 301 -15.28 -12.50 41.24
C SER A 301 -14.64 -11.21 41.77
N LYS A 302 -13.33 -11.00 41.47
CA LYS A 302 -12.60 -9.76 41.80
C LYS A 302 -13.27 -8.54 41.17
N LEU A 303 -13.56 -8.57 39.86
CA LEU A 303 -14.29 -7.49 39.16
C LEU A 303 -15.66 -7.23 39.80
N LYS A 304 -16.44 -8.28 40.08
CA LYS A 304 -17.77 -8.14 40.71
C LYS A 304 -17.72 -7.55 42.11
N SER A 305 -16.62 -7.72 42.84
CA SER A 305 -16.43 -7.20 44.20
C SER A 305 -16.16 -5.69 44.24
N LEU A 306 -15.77 -5.09 43.12
CA LEU A 306 -15.53 -3.65 43.01
C LEU A 306 -16.84 -2.85 43.14
N PRO A 307 -16.78 -1.60 43.62
CA PRO A 307 -17.92 -0.70 43.67
C PRO A 307 -18.61 -0.53 42.30
N GLU A 308 -19.93 -0.30 42.31
CA GLU A 308 -20.72 -0.24 41.06
C GLU A 308 -20.26 0.88 40.11
N ASN A 309 -19.89 2.05 40.64
CA ASN A 309 -19.31 3.14 39.85
C ASN A 309 -18.00 2.72 39.17
N VAL A 310 -17.16 1.92 39.83
CA VAL A 310 -15.90 1.38 39.28
C VAL A 310 -16.18 0.35 38.20
N ARG A 311 -17.09 -0.61 38.45
CA ARG A 311 -17.39 -1.70 37.48
C ARG A 311 -18.01 -1.19 36.17
N ASN A 312 -18.56 0.01 36.19
CA ASN A 312 -19.20 0.63 35.03
C ASN A 312 -18.27 1.60 34.29
N THR A 313 -17.01 1.73 34.71
CA THR A 313 -16.02 2.49 33.94
C THR A 313 -15.66 1.75 32.65
N PRO A 314 -15.28 2.49 31.59
CA PRO A 314 -14.80 1.88 30.36
C PRO A 314 -13.56 1.00 30.58
N PHE A 315 -12.67 1.36 31.52
CA PHE A 315 -11.50 0.53 31.83
C PHE A 315 -11.88 -0.82 32.46
N ALA A 316 -12.85 -0.86 33.38
CA ALA A 316 -13.35 -2.13 33.90
C ALA A 316 -13.99 -2.99 32.81
N LYS A 317 -14.66 -2.37 31.83
CA LYS A 317 -15.21 -3.07 30.66
C LYS A 317 -14.11 -3.64 29.76
N PHE A 318 -13.01 -2.91 29.60
CA PHE A 318 -11.84 -3.38 28.88
C PHE A 318 -11.16 -4.57 29.56
N VAL A 319 -11.03 -4.56 30.90
CA VAL A 319 -10.57 -5.73 31.66
C VAL A 319 -11.49 -6.93 31.45
N GLU A 320 -12.82 -6.71 31.45
CA GLU A 320 -13.79 -7.78 31.17
C GLU A 320 -13.65 -8.36 29.76
N LEU A 321 -13.37 -7.53 28.75
CA LEU A 321 -13.12 -7.99 27.37
C LEU A 321 -11.90 -8.91 27.30
N ASN A 322 -10.81 -8.59 28.04
CA ASN A 322 -9.62 -9.45 28.09
C ASN A 322 -9.91 -10.83 28.71
N LEU A 323 -10.85 -10.92 29.66
CA LEU A 323 -11.23 -12.20 30.28
C LEU A 323 -12.00 -13.15 29.36
N ILE A 324 -12.59 -12.64 28.28
CA ILE A 324 -13.46 -13.40 27.37
C ILE A 324 -12.90 -13.49 25.95
N LEU A 325 -11.61 -13.16 25.75
CA LEU A 325 -10.97 -13.16 24.43
C LEU A 325 -11.09 -14.51 23.70
N ASP A 326 -11.17 -15.61 24.43
CA ASP A 326 -11.30 -16.98 23.90
C ASP A 326 -12.73 -17.37 23.50
N ASP A 327 -13.75 -16.63 23.94
CA ASP A 327 -15.16 -16.87 23.61
C ASP A 327 -15.58 -15.89 22.51
N GLU A 328 -15.25 -16.21 21.26
CA GLU A 328 -15.38 -15.31 20.11
C GLU A 328 -16.80 -14.71 19.95
N GLU A 329 -17.84 -15.53 20.10
CA GLU A 329 -19.23 -15.10 19.98
C GLU A 329 -19.57 -14.09 21.08
N LYS A 330 -19.26 -14.43 22.33
CA LYS A 330 -19.54 -13.57 23.48
C LYS A 330 -18.70 -12.31 23.45
N TYR A 331 -17.44 -12.41 23.06
CA TYR A 331 -16.51 -11.29 22.92
C TYR A 331 -17.05 -10.27 21.93
N THR A 332 -17.38 -10.71 20.72
CA THR A 332 -17.93 -9.89 19.64
C THR A 332 -19.19 -9.14 20.09
N GLN A 333 -20.16 -9.86 20.68
CA GLN A 333 -21.41 -9.24 21.18
C GLN A 333 -21.15 -8.25 22.32
N THR A 334 -20.20 -8.56 23.20
CA THR A 334 -19.86 -7.71 24.36
C THR A 334 -19.10 -6.46 23.94
N LEU A 335 -18.19 -6.58 22.96
CA LEU A 335 -17.41 -5.49 22.39
C LEU A 335 -18.32 -4.46 21.73
N ASP A 336 -19.25 -4.87 20.87
CA ASP A 336 -20.20 -3.96 20.22
C ASP A 336 -21.02 -3.18 21.27
N LYS A 337 -21.51 -3.87 22.30
CA LYS A 337 -22.24 -3.25 23.42
C LYS A 337 -21.39 -2.22 24.16
N TYR A 338 -20.13 -2.55 24.47
CA TYR A 338 -19.26 -1.66 25.24
C TYR A 338 -18.74 -0.48 24.42
N TYR A 339 -18.48 -0.67 23.13
CA TYR A 339 -18.19 0.43 22.22
C TYR A 339 -19.37 1.41 22.13
N GLN A 340 -20.60 0.93 22.00
CA GLN A 340 -21.79 1.80 21.98
C GLN A 340 -21.98 2.59 23.28
N GLN A 341 -21.56 2.03 24.42
CA GLN A 341 -21.63 2.69 25.73
C GLN A 341 -20.49 3.70 25.93
N HIS A 342 -19.31 3.44 25.35
CA HIS A 342 -18.09 4.20 25.58
C HIS A 342 -17.31 4.44 24.28
N PRO A 343 -17.89 5.11 23.26
CA PRO A 343 -17.27 5.21 21.93
C PRO A 343 -15.98 6.05 21.92
N GLY A 344 -15.80 6.92 22.92
CA GLY A 344 -14.60 7.74 23.09
C GLY A 344 -13.47 7.06 23.88
N PHE A 345 -13.67 5.85 24.42
CA PHE A 345 -12.59 5.14 25.10
C PHE A 345 -11.74 4.37 24.08
N THR A 346 -10.58 4.92 23.78
CA THR A 346 -9.64 4.52 22.73
C THR A 346 -9.32 3.02 22.70
N PRO A 347 -8.98 2.34 23.83
CA PRO A 347 -8.72 0.89 23.81
C PRO A 347 -9.90 0.05 23.30
N ILE A 348 -11.13 0.36 23.70
CA ILE A 348 -12.33 -0.34 23.21
C ILE A 348 -12.59 0.02 21.75
N ARG A 349 -12.39 1.29 21.38
CA ARG A 349 -12.55 1.77 20.00
C ARG A 349 -11.60 1.04 19.03
N PHE A 350 -10.32 0.88 19.37
CA PHE A 350 -9.36 0.16 18.52
C PHE A 350 -9.75 -1.30 18.31
N ARG A 351 -10.10 -2.02 19.39
CA ARG A 351 -10.58 -3.42 19.27
C ARG A 351 -11.84 -3.54 18.44
N TRP A 352 -12.76 -2.59 18.58
CA TRP A 352 -13.97 -2.56 17.78
C TRP A 352 -13.64 -2.33 16.29
N LEU A 353 -12.75 -1.39 15.97
CA LEU A 353 -12.30 -1.15 14.60
C LEU A 353 -11.64 -2.39 13.99
N ILE A 354 -10.76 -3.06 14.73
CA ILE A 354 -10.13 -4.32 14.30
C ILE A 354 -11.20 -5.38 13.97
N ASN A 355 -12.22 -5.53 14.80
CA ASN A 355 -13.30 -6.49 14.57
C ASN A 355 -14.17 -6.09 13.37
N GLU A 356 -14.44 -4.79 13.19
CA GLU A 356 -15.17 -4.30 12.01
C GLU A 356 -14.40 -4.57 10.72
N PHE A 357 -13.07 -4.41 10.70
CA PHE A 357 -12.25 -4.79 9.57
C PHE A 357 -12.35 -6.28 9.24
N ALA A 358 -12.30 -7.13 10.27
CA ALA A 358 -12.42 -8.58 10.09
C ALA A 358 -13.80 -8.99 9.53
N ARG A 359 -14.87 -8.24 9.87
CA ARG A 359 -16.24 -8.50 9.39
C ARG A 359 -16.51 -7.91 8.01
N ASN A 360 -15.98 -6.72 7.73
CA ASN A 360 -16.30 -5.92 6.56
C ASN A 360 -15.02 -5.59 5.80
N SER A 361 -14.82 -6.23 4.64
CA SER A 361 -13.70 -5.92 3.73
C SER A 361 -13.82 -4.54 3.04
N ASN A 362 -14.79 -3.71 3.42
CA ASN A 362 -15.00 -2.39 2.83
C ASN A 362 -14.62 -1.27 3.83
N LEU A 363 -13.58 -0.52 3.49
CA LEU A 363 -12.96 0.55 4.27
C LEU A 363 -13.61 1.94 4.08
N ASP A 364 -14.66 2.04 3.25
CA ASP A 364 -15.28 3.31 2.82
C ASP A 364 -15.87 4.16 3.97
N HIS A 365 -16.07 3.56 5.16
CA HIS A 365 -16.74 4.20 6.30
C HIS A 365 -15.77 4.84 7.30
N LEU A 366 -14.46 4.72 7.08
CA LEU A 366 -13.44 5.24 7.97
C LEU A 366 -12.92 6.61 7.53
N PRO A 367 -12.42 7.43 8.48
CA PRO A 367 -11.87 8.75 8.15
C PRO A 367 -10.72 8.67 7.15
N GLU A 368 -10.49 9.71 6.35
CA GLU A 368 -9.21 9.91 5.67
C GLU A 368 -8.08 9.94 6.73
N ASN A 369 -6.94 9.27 6.49
CA ASN A 369 -5.80 9.13 7.42
C ASN A 369 -6.04 8.14 8.59
N GLN A 370 -6.35 6.88 8.25
CA GLN A 370 -6.88 5.85 9.17
C GLN A 370 -5.91 5.40 10.27
N TYR A 371 -4.61 5.69 10.19
CA TYR A 371 -3.59 5.35 11.19
C TYR A 371 -2.94 6.59 11.80
N HIS A 372 -3.37 7.81 11.46
CA HIS A 372 -2.79 8.99 12.08
C HIS A 372 -3.26 9.12 13.54
N ALA A 373 -2.30 9.35 14.43
CA ALA A 373 -2.55 9.52 15.86
C ALA A 373 -3.59 10.62 16.15
N ASP A 374 -3.52 11.73 15.40
CA ASP A 374 -4.45 12.86 15.55
C ASP A 374 -5.93 12.48 15.37
N THR A 375 -6.22 11.42 14.61
CA THR A 375 -7.58 10.89 14.39
C THR A 375 -8.18 10.26 15.66
N PHE A 376 -7.33 9.86 16.61
CA PHE A 376 -7.73 9.12 17.82
C PHE A 376 -7.45 9.88 19.11
N PHE A 377 -6.39 10.68 19.11
CA PHE A 377 -5.84 11.29 20.32
C PHE A 377 -6.07 12.80 20.40
N ASP A 378 -6.69 13.43 19.39
CA ASP A 378 -7.02 14.87 19.36
C ASP A 378 -5.81 15.77 19.69
N GLY A 379 -4.60 15.39 19.25
CA GLY A 379 -3.35 16.12 19.49
C GLY A 379 -2.83 16.05 20.94
N ARG A 380 -3.20 15.04 21.72
CA ARG A 380 -2.61 14.79 23.05
C ARG A 380 -1.10 14.51 22.92
N GLU A 381 -0.30 15.23 23.71
CA GLU A 381 1.16 15.01 23.82
C GLU A 381 1.51 13.80 24.71
N SER A 382 0.59 13.35 25.57
CA SER A 382 0.78 12.21 26.48
C SER A 382 -0.43 11.28 26.46
N ILE A 383 -0.18 9.98 26.41
CA ILE A 383 -1.19 8.92 26.42
C ILE A 383 -0.80 7.77 27.33
N HIS A 384 -1.79 7.05 27.86
CA HIS A 384 -1.52 5.92 28.75
C HIS A 384 -0.85 4.76 27.99
N PRO A 385 0.10 3.99 28.58
CA PRO A 385 0.78 2.88 27.89
C PRO A 385 -0.16 1.85 27.26
N ILE A 386 -1.29 1.55 27.91
CA ILE A 386 -2.34 0.68 27.34
C ILE A 386 -2.98 1.30 26.09
N GLU A 387 -3.22 2.61 26.04
CA GLU A 387 -3.72 3.26 24.82
C GLU A 387 -2.69 3.13 23.69
N PHE A 388 -1.41 3.35 24.00
CA PHE A 388 -0.33 3.26 23.03
C PHE A 388 -0.17 1.84 22.49
N SER A 389 -0.18 0.83 23.36
CA SER A 389 -0.13 -0.58 22.96
C SER A 389 -1.33 -0.98 22.09
N GLU A 390 -2.55 -0.56 22.43
CA GLU A 390 -3.74 -0.84 21.61
C GLU A 390 -3.71 -0.08 20.26
N TYR A 391 -3.09 1.09 20.23
CA TYR A 391 -2.85 1.84 19.00
C TYR A 391 -1.83 1.16 18.09
N LEU A 392 -0.70 0.68 18.63
CA LEU A 392 0.27 -0.11 17.86
C LEU A 392 -0.36 -1.39 17.32
N ASN A 393 -1.19 -2.06 18.12
CA ASN A 393 -1.98 -3.21 17.66
C ASN A 393 -2.91 -2.87 16.49
N TYR A 394 -3.62 -1.76 16.60
CA TYR A 394 -4.47 -1.27 15.52
C TYR A 394 -3.68 -0.95 14.25
N CYS A 395 -2.54 -0.27 14.38
CA CYS A 395 -1.65 0.04 13.25
C CYS A 395 -1.14 -1.23 12.58
N PHE A 396 -0.72 -2.23 13.37
CA PHE A 396 -0.32 -3.54 12.83
C PHE A 396 -1.48 -4.22 12.08
N TYR A 397 -2.68 -4.27 12.65
CA TYR A 397 -3.84 -4.85 11.94
C TYR A 397 -4.16 -4.09 10.66
N PHE A 398 -3.96 -2.78 10.64
CA PHE A 398 -4.14 -1.97 9.46
C PHE A 398 -3.14 -2.36 8.35
N THR A 399 -1.86 -2.58 8.68
CA THR A 399 -0.87 -3.05 7.69
C THR A 399 -1.23 -4.41 7.09
N LEU A 400 -1.86 -5.30 7.85
CA LEU A 400 -2.33 -6.60 7.35
C LEU A 400 -3.46 -6.48 6.33
N ILE A 401 -4.34 -5.48 6.48
CA ILE A 401 -5.52 -5.29 5.62
C ILE A 401 -5.14 -4.64 4.29
N GLU A 402 -4.15 -3.75 4.31
CA GLU A 402 -3.66 -3.10 3.09
C GLU A 402 -2.94 -4.08 2.15
N GLU A 403 -2.50 -5.24 2.68
CA GLU A 403 -1.76 -6.25 1.92
C GLU A 403 -0.58 -5.62 1.15
N ASP A 404 0.20 -4.76 1.83
CA ASP A 404 1.42 -4.12 1.30
C ASP A 404 2.63 -4.48 2.16
N ILE A 405 3.56 -5.25 1.58
CA ILE A 405 4.77 -5.72 2.26
C ILE A 405 5.69 -4.59 2.70
N ASN A 406 5.77 -3.50 1.92
CA ASN A 406 6.59 -2.34 2.27
C ASN A 406 6.10 -1.71 3.57
N ARG A 407 4.80 -1.75 3.81
CA ARG A 407 4.19 -1.20 5.01
C ARG A 407 4.37 -2.10 6.23
N ILE A 408 4.38 -3.42 6.04
CA ILE A 408 4.72 -4.37 7.10
C ILE A 408 6.18 -4.16 7.53
N VAL A 409 7.11 -4.04 6.58
CA VAL A 409 8.53 -3.78 6.86
C VAL A 409 8.73 -2.41 7.52
N ALA A 410 8.04 -1.37 7.03
CA ALA A 410 8.08 -0.05 7.67
C ALA A 410 7.56 -0.07 9.11
N PHE A 411 6.51 -0.85 9.38
CA PHE A 411 5.98 -1.01 10.73
C PHE A 411 6.99 -1.72 11.65
N GLU A 412 7.64 -2.79 11.19
CA GLU A 412 8.70 -3.47 11.95
C GLU A 412 9.86 -2.52 12.26
N PHE A 413 10.32 -1.74 11.28
CA PHE A 413 11.35 -0.72 11.51
C PHE A 413 10.91 0.34 12.53
N MET A 414 9.64 0.77 12.48
CA MET A 414 9.09 1.67 13.48
C MET A 414 9.13 1.03 14.88
N ILE A 415 8.79 -0.26 15.01
CA ILE A 415 8.88 -0.98 16.28
C ILE A 415 10.32 -1.02 16.81
N ASP A 416 11.32 -1.22 15.95
CA ASP A 416 12.75 -1.22 16.32
C ASP A 416 13.24 0.14 16.86
N GLU A 417 12.67 1.24 16.36
CA GLU A 417 13.03 2.60 16.78
C GLU A 417 12.31 3.04 18.07
N LEU A 418 11.28 2.31 18.52
CA LEU A 418 10.55 2.62 19.74
C LEU A 418 11.19 1.95 20.96
N ASP A 419 11.29 2.69 22.07
CA ASP A 419 11.79 2.17 23.36
C ASP A 419 10.70 1.36 24.08
N LEU A 420 10.36 0.18 23.52
CA LEU A 420 9.33 -0.72 24.04
C LEU A 420 9.89 -1.69 25.08
N GLU A 421 9.02 -2.16 25.99
CA GLU A 421 9.35 -3.29 26.86
C GLU A 421 9.65 -4.55 26.03
N GLU A 422 10.65 -5.34 26.44
CA GLU A 422 11.16 -6.52 25.72
C GLU A 422 10.03 -7.50 25.33
N ASP A 423 9.13 -7.82 26.26
CA ASP A 423 7.99 -8.71 26.01
C ASP A 423 7.01 -8.18 24.95
N ILE A 424 6.88 -6.84 24.82
CA ILE A 424 6.00 -6.19 23.84
C ILE A 424 6.69 -6.13 22.48
N TYR A 425 7.97 -5.75 22.47
CA TYR A 425 8.82 -5.74 21.29
C TYR A 425 8.84 -7.13 20.62
N ASP A 426 9.14 -8.18 21.39
CA ASP A 426 9.22 -9.55 20.88
C ASP A 426 7.88 -10.04 20.30
N GLN A 427 6.75 -9.63 20.89
CA GLN A 427 5.43 -9.94 20.36
C GLN A 427 5.19 -9.29 18.99
N PHE A 428 5.56 -8.03 18.81
CA PHE A 428 5.41 -7.36 17.52
C PHE A 428 6.39 -7.91 16.48
N LEU A 429 7.63 -8.20 16.87
CA LEU A 429 8.62 -8.81 15.98
C LEU A 429 8.17 -10.20 15.51
N SER A 430 7.65 -11.02 16.42
CA SER A 430 7.09 -12.32 16.05
C SER A 430 5.89 -12.20 15.10
N ARG A 431 4.99 -11.24 15.35
CA ARG A 431 3.79 -11.05 14.51
C ARG A 431 4.10 -10.46 13.14
N THR A 432 5.05 -9.53 13.05
CA THR A 432 5.53 -8.97 11.77
C THR A 432 6.23 -10.05 10.96
N LYS A 433 7.05 -10.90 11.59
CA LYS A 433 7.61 -12.10 10.95
C LYS A 433 6.52 -13.02 10.40
N GLU A 434 5.51 -13.38 11.19
CA GLU A 434 4.37 -14.18 10.72
C GLU A 434 3.62 -13.51 9.56
N ALA A 435 3.43 -12.18 9.63
CA ALA A 435 2.77 -11.41 8.57
C ALA A 435 3.58 -11.42 7.26
N LYS A 436 4.90 -11.23 7.33
CA LYS A 436 5.83 -11.33 6.20
C LYS A 436 5.76 -12.71 5.56
N VAL A 437 5.80 -13.76 6.38
CA VAL A 437 5.65 -15.15 5.92
C VAL A 437 4.31 -15.37 5.23
N LEU A 438 3.21 -14.94 5.85
CA LEU A 438 1.87 -15.08 5.26
C LEU A 438 1.74 -14.31 3.94
N PHE A 439 2.33 -13.12 3.87
CA PHE A 439 2.39 -12.31 2.65
C PHE A 439 3.14 -13.04 1.54
N ILE A 440 4.32 -13.59 1.84
CA ILE A 440 5.11 -14.36 0.88
C ILE A 440 4.36 -15.60 0.41
N LEU A 441 3.77 -16.36 1.34
CA LEU A 441 3.00 -17.56 1.00
C LEU A 441 1.82 -17.25 0.07
N LYS A 442 1.11 -16.14 0.31
CA LYS A 442 0.03 -15.66 -0.56
C LYS A 442 0.52 -15.16 -1.91
N THR A 443 1.67 -14.47 -1.95
CA THR A 443 2.20 -13.85 -3.18
C THR A 443 2.91 -14.86 -4.08
N ALA A 444 3.46 -15.92 -3.48
CA ALA A 444 4.12 -17.03 -4.18
C ALA A 444 3.18 -18.22 -4.45
N ASP A 445 1.87 -18.07 -4.26
CA ASP A 445 0.83 -19.08 -4.49
C ASP A 445 1.06 -20.42 -3.77
N ILE A 446 1.67 -20.36 -2.57
CA ILE A 446 1.90 -21.53 -1.72
C ILE A 446 0.63 -21.86 -0.92
N ILE A 447 -0.20 -20.87 -0.57
CA ILE A 447 -1.46 -21.04 0.21
C ILE A 447 -2.67 -20.30 -0.35
#